data_AF-A0AAU3US65-F1
#
_entry.id   AF-A0AAU3US65-F1
#
_cell.length_a   1.000
_cell.length_b   1.000
_cell.length_c   1.000
_cell.angle_alpha   90.00
_cell.angle_beta   90.00
_cell.angle_gamma   90.00
#
_symmetry.space_group_name_H-M   'P 1'
#
loop_
_entity.id
_entity.type
_entity.pdbx_description
1 polymer ?
#
loop_
_entity_poly.entity_id
_entity_poly.type
_entity_poly.pdbx_seq_one_letter_code
_entity_poly.pdbx_strand_id
1 'polypeptide(L)'
;MPSTFDGVGEFGEPVATRELESQQHGGPVTVAIGKPRPDSNRDGIWLCPWRIDGIGETWATGNPGRGIDSWQALESAMTIALAALEGSGYPVQPPGRDAEDE
;
A
#
# COMPACT_ATOMS: atom_id res chain seq x y z
N MET A 1 -18.67 0.07 -0.37
CA MET A 1 -17.83 -1.08 0.03
C MET A 1 -16.41 -0.75 -0.39
N PRO A 2 -15.40 -0.92 0.48
CA PRO A 2 -14.01 -0.64 0.13
C PRO A 2 -13.60 -1.53 -1.04
N SER A 3 -12.89 -0.97 -2.02
CA SER A 3 -12.45 -1.73 -3.20
C SER A 3 -11.31 -2.66 -2.81
N THR A 4 -11.63 -3.91 -2.51
CA THR A 4 -10.64 -4.99 -2.45
C THR A 4 -10.14 -5.25 -3.87
N PHE A 5 -8.89 -4.87 -4.15
CA PHE A 5 -8.21 -5.37 -5.33
C PHE A 5 -7.90 -6.85 -5.11
N ASP A 6 -8.51 -7.72 -5.92
CA ASP A 6 -8.13 -9.11 -6.16
C ASP A 6 -8.42 -10.19 -5.09
N GLY A 7 -9.58 -10.19 -4.44
CA GLY A 7 -10.09 -11.42 -3.79
C GLY A 7 -9.15 -12.04 -2.75
N VAL A 8 -8.30 -11.20 -2.15
CA VAL A 8 -7.16 -11.62 -1.33
C VAL A 8 -7.55 -12.05 0.08
N GLY A 9 -8.80 -11.86 0.51
CA GLY A 9 -9.26 -12.07 1.90
C GLY A 9 -8.88 -10.93 2.85
N GLU A 10 -9.25 -11.02 4.13
CA GLU A 10 -9.04 -9.94 5.12
C GLU A 10 -7.55 -9.56 5.30
N PHE A 11 -7.21 -8.27 5.37
CA PHE A 11 -5.83 -7.78 5.56
C PHE A 11 -5.17 -8.31 6.85
N GLY A 12 -5.93 -8.49 7.93
CA GLY A 12 -5.44 -8.92 9.23
C GLY A 12 -4.71 -7.81 10.01
N GLU A 13 -3.88 -8.20 10.98
CA GLU A 13 -3.07 -7.28 11.79
C GLU A 13 -1.82 -6.82 11.01
N PRO A 14 -1.51 -5.51 10.98
CA PRO A 14 -0.32 -5.00 10.31
C PRO A 14 0.96 -5.46 11.01
N VAL A 15 1.97 -5.84 10.24
CA VAL A 15 3.34 -6.12 10.70
C VAL A 15 4.28 -4.93 10.50
N ALA A 16 3.95 -4.05 9.57
CA ALA A 16 4.69 -2.83 9.28
C ALA A 16 3.73 -1.75 8.76
N THR A 17 4.09 -0.50 9.00
CA THR A 17 3.31 0.66 8.56
C THR A 17 4.27 1.77 8.16
N ARG A 18 3.96 2.45 7.06
CA ARG A 18 4.63 3.68 6.64
C ARG A 18 3.60 4.77 6.42
N GLU A 19 3.91 5.94 6.92
CA GLU A 19 3.13 7.15 6.67
C GLU A 19 3.78 7.94 5.53
N LEU A 20 2.95 8.41 4.61
CA LEU A 20 3.30 9.37 3.57
C LEU A 20 2.64 10.69 3.96
N GLU A 21 3.47 11.69 4.23
CA GLU A 21 2.98 13.04 4.49
C GLU A 21 2.64 13.73 3.17
N SER A 22 1.36 14.01 2.96
CA SER A 22 0.95 15.02 1.98
C SER A 22 0.76 16.33 2.69
N GLN A 23 1.51 17.37 2.32
CA GLN A 23 1.23 18.72 2.79
C GLN A 23 -0.03 19.31 2.13
N GLN A 24 -0.52 18.73 1.03
CA GLN A 24 -1.64 19.24 0.25
C GLN A 24 -2.92 18.39 0.36
N HIS A 25 -2.80 17.06 0.44
CA HIS A 25 -3.91 16.18 0.79
C HIS A 25 -4.15 16.35 2.29
N GLY A 26 -5.35 16.74 2.72
CA GLY A 26 -5.68 17.20 4.07
C GLY A 26 -5.53 16.19 5.23
N GLY A 27 -4.58 15.26 5.17
CA GLY A 27 -4.22 14.30 6.20
C GLY A 27 -3.17 13.28 5.73
N PRO A 28 -2.58 12.52 6.68
CA PRO A 28 -1.57 11.51 6.39
C PRO A 28 -2.16 10.35 5.56
N VAL A 29 -1.37 9.84 4.60
CA VAL A 29 -1.66 8.58 3.90
C VAL A 29 -0.87 7.47 4.55
N THR A 30 -1.54 6.40 4.95
CA THR A 30 -0.90 5.28 5.64
C THR A 30 -0.87 4.05 4.75
N VAL A 31 0.33 3.50 4.53
CA VAL A 31 0.53 2.22 3.84
C VAL A 31 0.93 1.17 4.88
N ALA A 32 0.10 0.14 5.05
CA ALA A 32 0.33 -0.95 5.99
C ALA A 32 0.55 -2.28 5.27
N ILE A 33 1.42 -3.13 5.81
CA ILE A 33 1.70 -4.48 5.34
C ILE A 33 1.22 -5.45 6.41
N GLY A 34 0.50 -6.49 6.02
CA GLY A 34 0.04 -7.57 6.90
C GLY A 34 0.98 -8.78 6.88
N LYS A 35 0.72 -9.74 7.77
CA LYS A 35 1.51 -10.98 7.86
C LYS A 35 1.45 -11.76 6.53
N PRO A 36 2.58 -12.32 6.05
CA PRO A 36 2.54 -13.27 4.95
C PRO A 36 1.58 -14.40 5.26
N ARG A 37 0.76 -14.78 4.28
CA ARG A 37 -0.20 -15.88 4.42
C ARG A 37 -0.26 -16.73 3.15
N PRO A 38 -0.66 -18.01 3.24
CA PRO A 38 -0.90 -18.82 2.06
C PRO A 38 -2.08 -18.27 1.24
N ASP A 39 -1.98 -18.38 -0.09
CA ASP A 39 -3.09 -18.12 -1.02
C ASP A 39 -4.11 -19.26 -0.88
N SER A 40 -5.30 -18.97 -0.37
CA SER A 40 -6.35 -19.98 -0.17
C SER A 40 -6.82 -20.64 -1.46
N ASN A 41 -6.58 -20.01 -2.61
CA ASN A 41 -6.97 -20.53 -3.91
C ASN A 41 -5.84 -21.32 -4.59
N ARG A 42 -4.60 -21.27 -4.06
CA ARG A 42 -3.43 -21.89 -4.70
C ARG A 42 -2.41 -22.38 -3.68
N ASP A 43 -2.24 -23.70 -3.69
CA ASP A 43 -1.30 -24.38 -2.82
C ASP A 43 0.16 -23.97 -3.10
N GLY A 44 0.94 -23.79 -2.03
CA GLY A 44 2.36 -23.42 -2.11
C GLY A 44 2.67 -21.96 -2.47
N ILE A 45 1.66 -21.10 -2.69
CA ILE A 45 1.85 -19.67 -2.93
C ILE A 45 1.60 -18.88 -1.66
N TRP A 46 2.47 -17.91 -1.39
CA TRP A 46 2.34 -16.96 -0.30
C TRP A 46 2.04 -15.55 -0.80
N LEU A 47 1.31 -14.82 0.03
CA LEU A 47 0.78 -13.50 -0.22
C LEU A 47 1.15 -12.56 0.93
N CYS A 48 1.62 -11.37 0.60
CA CYS A 48 1.84 -10.29 1.56
C CYS A 48 0.76 -9.21 1.32
N PRO A 49 -0.32 -9.17 2.12
CA PRO A 49 -1.38 -8.20 1.91
C PRO A 49 -0.91 -6.80 2.31
N TRP A 50 -1.40 -5.79 1.60
CA TRP A 50 -1.24 -4.38 1.98
C TRP A 50 -2.58 -3.66 2.10
N ARG A 51 -2.59 -2.57 2.87
CA ARG A 51 -3.69 -1.63 3.00
C ARG A 51 -3.18 -0.21 2.83
N ILE A 52 -3.92 0.61 2.11
CA ILE A 52 -3.67 2.04 1.94
C ILE A 52 -4.88 2.79 2.52
N ASP A 53 -4.62 3.62 3.51
CA ASP A 53 -5.59 4.49 4.18
C ASP A 53 -5.25 5.96 3.88
N GLY A 54 -6.26 6.84 3.87
CA GLY A 54 -6.05 8.30 3.72
C GLY A 54 -6.08 8.85 2.29
N ILE A 55 -6.38 8.02 1.29
CA ILE A 55 -6.62 8.45 -0.09
C ILE A 55 -8.13 8.43 -0.38
N GLY A 56 -8.76 9.60 -0.51
CA GLY A 56 -10.22 9.72 -0.62
C GLY A 56 -10.98 9.34 0.66
N GLU A 57 -12.27 9.00 0.54
CA GLU A 57 -13.15 8.68 1.68
C GLU A 57 -13.06 7.21 2.15
N THR A 58 -12.30 6.36 1.47
CA THR A 58 -12.25 4.91 1.73
C THR A 58 -10.83 4.36 1.69
N TRP A 59 -10.60 3.24 2.36
CA TRP A 59 -9.34 2.51 2.30
C TRP A 59 -9.31 1.52 1.12
N ALA A 60 -8.12 1.26 0.61
CA ALA A 60 -7.85 0.28 -0.44
C ALA A 60 -7.00 -0.87 0.11
N THR A 61 -7.30 -2.10 -0.29
CA THR A 61 -6.47 -3.28 0.05
C THR A 61 -6.15 -4.06 -1.21
N GLY A 62 -4.95 -4.66 -1.25
CA GLY A 62 -4.54 -5.51 -2.35
C GLY A 62 -3.31 -6.35 -2.03
N ASN A 63 -2.78 -7.01 -3.06
CA ASN A 63 -1.51 -7.72 -3.03
C ASN A 63 -0.84 -7.53 -4.40
N PRO A 64 0.44 -7.15 -4.46
CA PRO A 64 1.06 -6.79 -5.73
C PRO A 64 1.57 -7.97 -6.56
N GLY A 65 1.36 -9.22 -6.13
CA GLY A 65 1.72 -10.36 -6.95
C GLY A 65 2.02 -11.62 -6.17
N ARG A 66 2.20 -12.71 -6.92
CA ARG A 66 2.45 -14.06 -6.38
C ARG A 66 3.95 -14.23 -6.14
N GLY A 67 4.33 -14.82 -5.01
CA GLY A 67 5.72 -15.19 -4.74
C GLY A 67 6.65 -14.01 -4.53
N ILE A 68 6.11 -12.84 -4.17
CA ILE A 68 6.88 -11.66 -3.81
C ILE A 68 6.96 -11.54 -2.29
N ASP A 69 8.08 -11.03 -1.82
CA ASP A 69 8.32 -10.82 -0.40
C ASP A 69 7.62 -9.56 0.14
N SER A 70 7.73 -9.35 1.45
CA SER A 70 7.13 -8.21 2.14
C SER A 70 7.69 -6.86 1.72
N TRP A 71 8.95 -6.80 1.25
CA TRP A 71 9.58 -5.57 0.79
C TRP A 71 9.02 -5.18 -0.58
N GLN A 72 8.99 -6.11 -1.52
CA GLN A 72 8.38 -5.90 -2.84
C GLN A 72 6.89 -5.56 -2.71
N ALA A 73 6.21 -6.14 -1.72
CA ALA A 73 4.84 -5.79 -1.40
C ALA A 73 4.67 -4.35 -0.92
N LEU A 74 5.58 -3.88 -0.07
CA LEU A 74 5.60 -2.50 0.40
C LEU A 74 5.88 -1.52 -0.73
N GLU A 75 6.92 -1.76 -1.53
CA GLU A 75 7.29 -0.90 -2.67
C GLU A 75 6.14 -0.73 -3.66
N SER A 76 5.44 -1.81 -3.97
CA SER A 76 4.29 -1.76 -4.86
C SER A 76 3.11 -1.00 -4.25
N ALA A 77 2.84 -1.20 -2.95
CA ALA A 77 1.79 -0.46 -2.26
C ALA A 77 2.09 1.04 -2.19
N MET A 78 3.35 1.42 -1.93
CA MET A 78 3.79 2.82 -1.96
C MET A 78 3.66 3.41 -3.36
N THR A 79 4.02 2.66 -4.41
CA THR A 79 3.87 3.09 -5.81
C THR A 79 2.41 3.36 -6.16
N ILE A 80 1.49 2.48 -5.73
CA ILE A 80 0.04 2.66 -5.92
C ILE A 80 -0.46 3.89 -5.16
N ALA A 81 -0.03 4.07 -3.90
CA ALA A 81 -0.42 5.21 -3.09
C ALA A 81 0.02 6.54 -3.72
N LEU A 82 1.28 6.62 -4.17
CA LEU A 82 1.84 7.78 -4.86
C LEU A 82 1.07 8.12 -6.14
N ALA A 83 0.81 7.12 -7.00
CA ALA A 83 0.07 7.31 -8.24
C ALA A 83 -1.38 7.77 -8.00
N ALA A 84 -2.04 7.22 -6.98
CA ALA A 84 -3.39 7.63 -6.61
C ALA A 84 -3.43 9.07 -6.07
N LEU A 85 -2.42 9.47 -5.29
CA LEU A 85 -2.28 10.84 -4.78
C LEU A 85 -2.02 11.84 -5.91
N GLU A 86 -1.11 11.51 -6.83
CA GLU A 86 -0.86 12.30 -8.03
C GLU A 86 -2.14 12.45 -8.89
N GLY A 87 -2.84 11.35 -9.17
CA GLY A 87 -4.09 11.36 -9.93
C GLY A 87 -5.24 12.11 -9.26
N SER A 88 -5.21 12.22 -7.93
CA SER A 88 -6.19 12.99 -7.15
C SER A 88 -5.89 14.50 -7.08
N GLY A 89 -4.75 14.95 -7.64
CA GLY A 89 -4.32 16.34 -7.61
C GLY A 89 -3.58 16.76 -6.34
N TYR A 90 -3.09 15.79 -5.56
CA TYR A 90 -2.41 16.03 -4.29
C TYR A 90 -1.12 15.19 -4.17
N PRO A 91 -0.07 15.52 -4.92
CA PRO A 91 1.16 14.73 -4.94
C PRO A 91 1.80 14.63 -3.54
N VAL A 92 2.39 13.48 -3.22
CA VAL A 92 3.18 13.29 -1.98
C VAL A 92 4.64 12.99 -2.30
N GLN A 93 5.54 13.51 -1.47
CA GLN A 93 6.95 13.15 -1.54
C GLN A 93 7.15 11.85 -0.74
N PRO A 94 7.79 10.83 -1.33
CA PRO A 94 8.14 9.63 -0.59
C PRO A 94 9.18 9.96 0.51
N PRO A 95 9.12 9.31 1.68
CA PRO A 95 10.09 9.56 2.75
C PRO A 95 11.49 9.14 2.29
N GLY A 96 12.39 10.12 2.16
CA GLY A 96 13.80 9.90 1.81
C GLY A 96 14.06 9.79 0.31
N ARG A 97 13.71 10.82 -0.45
CA ARG A 97 14.66 11.37 -1.42
C ARG A 97 14.90 12.80 -1.00
N ASP A 98 15.96 13.02 -0.25
CA ASP A 98 16.53 14.35 -0.18
C ASP A 98 16.66 14.82 -1.63
N ALA A 99 16.05 15.98 -1.93
CA ALA A 99 16.36 16.68 -3.14
C ALA A 99 17.88 16.92 -3.11
N GLU A 100 18.62 16.08 -3.82
CA GLU A 100 19.94 16.45 -4.28
C GLU A 100 19.69 17.61 -5.24
N ASP A 101 19.70 18.82 -4.69
CA ASP A 101 19.95 20.06 -5.41
C ASP A 101 21.21 19.84 -6.25
N GLU A 102 21.06 19.80 -7.57
CA GLU A 102 22.07 20.30 -8.52
C GLU A 102 21.40 20.91 -9.77
#